data_AF-A0A2M8P2R6-F1
#
_entry.id   AF-A0A2M8P2R6-F1
#
_cell.length_a   1.000
_cell.length_b   1.000
_cell.length_c   1.000
_cell.angle_alpha   90.00
_cell.angle_beta   90.00
_cell.angle_gamma   90.00
#
_symmetry.space_group_name_H-M   'P 1'
#
loop_
_entity.id
_entity.type
_entity.pdbx_description
1 polymer ?
#
loop_
_entity_poly.entity_id
_entity_poly.type
_entity_poly.pdbx_seq_one_letter_code
_entity_poly.pdbx_strand_id
1 'polypeptide(L)'
;MLSEAERERLVTLLNFNRFGTAFEVRSCYQIGDSKRIQADRDMALALKAKDIEPVMLIFCKTSLRAPVIRLRNYWQLYEGQAAFDFVRTLTGIDLQAFLQQERSTIQPIMQRIFDLI
;
A
#
# COMPACT_ATOMS: atom_id res chain seq x y z
N MET A 1 12.11 31.73 17.55
CA MET A 1 12.25 31.95 16.10
C MET A 1 12.76 30.63 15.52
N LEU A 2 12.09 30.05 14.50
CA LEU A 2 12.48 28.74 13.96
C LEU A 2 13.91 28.77 13.40
N SER A 3 14.69 27.75 13.71
CA SER A 3 16.00 27.51 13.13
C SER A 3 15.90 27.24 11.62
N GLU A 4 17.02 27.38 10.93
CA GLU A 4 17.10 27.19 9.47
C GLU A 4 16.72 25.76 9.06
N ALA A 5 17.17 24.75 9.81
CA ALA A 5 16.81 23.35 9.59
C ALA A 5 15.32 23.07 9.84
N GLU A 6 14.69 23.76 10.80
CA GLU A 6 13.24 23.64 11.04
C GLU A 6 12.43 24.30 9.93
N ARG A 7 12.93 25.41 9.37
CA ARG A 7 12.32 26.08 8.21
C ARG A 7 12.42 25.22 6.96
N GLU A 8 13.57 24.59 6.69
CA GLU A 8 13.70 23.65 5.56
C GLU A 8 12.77 22.44 5.70
N ARG A 9 12.66 21.87 6.90
CA ARG A 9 11.72 20.78 7.18
C ARG A 9 10.28 21.20 6.97
N LEU A 10 9.91 22.40 7.43
CA LEU A 10 8.57 22.95 7.23
C LEU A 10 8.31 23.26 5.77
N VAL A 11 9.26 23.83 5.03
CA VAL A 11 9.12 24.05 3.58
C VAL A 11 8.99 22.73 2.83
N THR A 12 9.70 21.67 3.23
CA THR A 12 9.54 20.33 2.66
C THR A 12 8.18 19.72 3.02
N LEU A 13 7.71 19.91 4.25
CA LEU A 13 6.39 19.47 4.72
C LEU A 13 5.25 20.28 4.10
N LEU A 14 5.46 21.54 3.75
CA LEU A 14 4.44 22.46 3.23
C LEU A 14 4.49 22.55 1.71
N ASN A 15 5.61 22.17 1.06
CA ASN A 15 5.68 21.81 -0.36
C ASN A 15 5.01 20.45 -0.59
N PHE A 16 3.77 20.30 -0.13
CA PHE A 16 2.81 19.31 -0.61
C PHE A 16 2.38 19.63 -2.05
N ASN A 17 3.34 19.92 -2.94
CA ASN A 17 3.12 19.95 -4.37
C ASN A 17 3.19 18.52 -4.92
N ARG A 18 2.59 17.56 -4.19
CA ARG A 18 2.47 16.19 -4.66
C ARG A 18 1.41 16.19 -5.75
N PHE A 19 1.82 15.82 -6.96
CA PHE A 19 0.94 15.78 -8.12
C PHE A 19 -0.19 14.75 -7.93
N GLY A 20 0.02 13.74 -7.09
CA GLY A 20 -1.01 12.79 -6.68
C GLY A 20 -0.49 11.70 -5.76
N THR A 21 -1.33 10.70 -5.51
CA THR A 21 -1.01 9.48 -4.75
C THR A 21 -1.28 8.28 -5.65
N ALA A 22 -0.30 7.39 -5.79
CA ALA A 22 -0.45 6.13 -6.51
C ALA A 22 -0.63 4.98 -5.52
N PHE A 23 -1.60 4.12 -5.80
CA PHE A 23 -1.90 2.93 -5.02
C PHE A 23 -1.44 1.67 -5.73
N GLU A 24 -0.68 0.84 -5.04
CA GLU A 24 -0.38 -0.53 -5.44
C GLU A 24 -1.01 -1.50 -4.43
N VAL A 25 -1.82 -2.44 -4.90
CA VAL A 25 -2.42 -3.49 -4.06
C VAL A 25 -1.75 -4.83 -4.35
N ARG A 26 -1.17 -5.45 -3.32
CA ARG A 26 -0.52 -6.77 -3.42
C ARG A 26 -1.22 -7.78 -2.51
N SER A 27 -1.31 -9.02 -2.99
CA SER A 27 -1.78 -10.13 -2.16
C SER A 27 -0.74 -10.47 -1.09
N CYS A 28 0.50 -10.77 -1.48
CA CYS A 28 1.67 -10.99 -0.60
C CYS A 28 2.98 -11.02 -1.42
N TYR A 29 4.13 -11.07 -0.74
CA TYR A 29 5.44 -11.40 -1.33
C TYR A 29 5.92 -12.78 -0.88
N GLN A 30 6.22 -13.67 -1.83
CA GLN A 30 6.63 -15.06 -1.59
C GLN A 30 7.99 -15.37 -2.22
N ILE A 31 8.45 -16.62 -2.02
CA ILE A 31 9.65 -17.13 -2.69
C ILE A 31 9.41 -17.09 -4.21
N GLY A 32 10.38 -16.58 -4.96
CA GLY A 32 10.29 -16.43 -6.42
C GLY A 32 9.87 -15.04 -6.90
N ASP A 33 9.42 -14.15 -6.02
CA ASP A 33 9.00 -12.79 -6.39
C ASP A 33 10.15 -11.79 -6.63
N SER A 34 11.38 -12.27 -6.85
CA SER A 34 12.57 -11.40 -6.98
C SER A 34 12.42 -10.34 -8.08
N LYS A 35 11.86 -10.72 -9.24
CA LYS A 35 11.58 -9.79 -10.34
C LYS A 35 10.47 -8.80 -10.01
N ARG A 36 9.44 -9.23 -9.29
CA ARG A 36 8.34 -8.37 -8.85
C ARG A 36 8.82 -7.31 -7.86
N ILE A 37 9.64 -7.71 -6.89
CA ILE A 37 10.23 -6.80 -5.90
C ILE A 37 11.10 -5.73 -6.58
N GLN A 38 11.83 -6.10 -7.63
CA GLN A 38 12.60 -5.14 -8.43
C GLN A 38 11.67 -4.18 -9.17
N ALA A 39 10.66 -4.69 -9.86
CA ALA A 39 9.68 -3.85 -10.56
C ALA A 39 8.94 -2.87 -9.61
N ASP A 40 8.55 -3.34 -8.42
CA ASP A 40 7.89 -2.50 -7.42
C ASP A 40 8.81 -1.41 -6.88
N ARG A 41 10.10 -1.71 -6.68
CA ARG A 41 11.10 -0.69 -6.33
C ARG A 41 11.23 0.35 -7.43
N ASP A 42 11.42 -0.09 -8.67
CA ASP A 42 11.67 0.80 -9.81
C ASP A 42 10.44 1.67 -10.09
N MET A 43 9.24 1.12 -9.91
CA MET A 43 7.98 1.87 -9.99
C MET A 43 7.90 2.98 -8.93
N ALA A 44 8.19 2.69 -7.66
CA ALA A 44 8.20 3.74 -6.63
C ALA A 44 9.21 4.85 -6.93
N LEU A 45 10.39 4.50 -7.46
CA LEU A 45 11.38 5.49 -7.88
C LEU A 45 10.84 6.37 -9.01
N ALA A 46 10.19 5.78 -10.02
CA ALA A 46 9.58 6.51 -11.12
C ALA A 46 8.43 7.43 -10.67
N LEU A 47 7.60 6.98 -9.72
CA LEU A 47 6.51 7.78 -9.15
C LEU A 47 7.04 8.99 -8.37
N LYS A 48 8.04 8.76 -7.51
CA LYS A 48 8.70 9.83 -6.75
C LYS A 48 9.36 10.87 -7.65
N ALA A 49 9.96 10.44 -8.76
CA ALA A 49 10.55 11.36 -9.74
C ALA A 49 9.51 12.26 -10.44
N LYS A 50 8.21 11.96 -10.30
CA LYS A 50 7.09 12.74 -10.82
C LYS A 50 6.29 13.42 -9.70
N ASP A 51 6.84 13.50 -8.48
CA ASP A 51 6.17 14.02 -7.29
C ASP A 51 4.83 13.32 -6.98
N ILE A 52 4.72 12.03 -7.31
CA ILE A 52 3.56 11.19 -6.97
C ILE A 52 3.93 10.32 -5.76
N GLU A 53 3.10 10.34 -4.72
CA GLU A 53 3.36 9.53 -3.52
C GLU A 53 3.03 8.05 -3.77
N PRO A 54 3.99 7.13 -3.59
CA PRO A 54 3.74 5.70 -3.71
C PRO A 54 3.22 5.12 -2.38
N VAL A 55 1.98 4.63 -2.39
CA VAL A 55 1.34 3.89 -1.28
C VAL A 55 1.08 2.44 -1.69
N MET A 56 1.53 1.49 -0.86
CA MET A 56 1.35 0.06 -1.10
C MET A 56 0.50 -0.55 0.01
N LEU A 57 -0.56 -1.25 -0.39
CA LEU A 57 -1.48 -1.93 0.51
C LEU A 57 -1.36 -3.44 0.33
N ILE A 58 -1.06 -4.14 1.42
CA ILE A 58 -1.02 -5.61 1.48
C ILE A 58 -2.03 -6.06 2.54
N PHE A 59 -3.17 -6.60 2.13
CA PHE A 59 -4.25 -6.93 3.07
C PHE A 59 -4.01 -8.20 3.89
N CYS A 60 -2.91 -8.93 3.64
CA CYS A 60 -2.49 -10.08 4.45
C CYS A 60 -1.25 -9.78 5.30
N LYS A 61 -0.87 -10.73 6.17
CA LYS A 61 0.37 -10.69 6.96
C LYS A 61 1.33 -11.85 6.65
N THR A 62 1.13 -12.55 5.53
CA THR A 62 1.88 -13.76 5.16
C THR A 62 3.04 -13.50 4.20
N SER A 63 3.33 -12.24 3.88
CA SER A 63 4.49 -11.85 3.08
C SER A 63 5.80 -12.23 3.78
N LEU A 64 6.80 -12.65 3.00
CA LEU A 64 8.18 -12.72 3.45
C LEU A 64 8.63 -11.34 3.96
N ARG A 65 9.25 -11.32 5.15
CA ARG A 65 9.61 -10.07 5.83
C ARG A 65 10.70 -9.29 5.09
N ALA A 66 11.67 -9.97 4.51
CA ALA A 66 12.80 -9.32 3.83
C ALA A 66 12.36 -8.43 2.63
N PRO A 67 11.49 -8.89 1.71
CA PRO A 67 10.89 -8.03 0.68
C PRO A 67 10.17 -6.81 1.22
N VAL A 68 9.34 -7.01 2.24
CA VAL A 68 8.53 -5.93 2.85
C VAL A 68 9.42 -4.85 3.45
N ILE A 69 10.41 -5.24 4.26
CA ILE A 69 11.37 -4.32 4.88
C ILE A 69 12.10 -3.52 3.80
N ARG A 70 12.53 -4.19 2.72
CA ARG A 70 13.22 -3.54 1.60
C ARG A 70 12.33 -2.52 0.91
N LEU A 71 11.07 -2.87 0.64
CA LEU A 71 10.13 -2.02 -0.10
C LEU A 71 9.60 -0.84 0.72
N ARG A 72 9.58 -0.94 2.06
CA ARG A 72 9.27 0.20 2.95
C ARG A 72 10.22 1.39 2.78
N ASN A 73 11.42 1.19 2.26
CA ASN A 73 12.33 2.29 1.93
C ASN A 73 11.85 3.11 0.71
N TYR A 74 10.96 2.55 -0.09
CA TYR A 74 10.49 3.15 -1.35
C TYR A 74 8.99 3.48 -1.31
N TRP A 75 8.18 2.70 -0.61
CA TRP A 75 6.72 2.84 -0.51
C TRP A 75 6.29 3.18 0.91
N GLN A 76 5.22 3.98 1.05
CA GLN A 76 4.40 3.95 2.26
C GLN A 76 3.61 2.64 2.27
N LEU A 77 4.08 1.66 3.04
CA LEU A 77 3.60 0.28 2.96
C LEU A 77 2.85 -0.12 4.23
N TYR A 78 1.60 -0.57 4.05
CA TYR A 78 0.72 -1.03 5.11
C TYR A 78 0.38 -2.53 4.93
N GLU A 79 0.45 -3.31 6.01
CA GLU A 79 0.20 -4.76 6.01
C GLU A 79 -0.93 -5.16 6.96
N GLY A 80 -1.78 -6.09 6.51
CA GLY A 80 -2.90 -6.63 7.28
C GLY A 80 -3.87 -5.54 7.73
N GLN A 81 -4.17 -5.50 9.03
CA GLN A 81 -5.10 -4.53 9.61
C GLN A 81 -4.74 -3.08 9.27
N ALA A 82 -3.45 -2.74 9.24
CA ALA A 82 -3.02 -1.37 8.93
C ALA A 82 -3.44 -0.93 7.51
N ALA A 83 -3.56 -1.87 6.56
CA ALA A 83 -4.06 -1.56 5.22
C ALA A 83 -5.56 -1.27 5.23
N PHE A 84 -6.36 -2.02 6.01
CA PHE A 84 -7.78 -1.74 6.20
C PHE A 84 -7.99 -0.40 6.91
N ASP A 85 -7.23 -0.14 7.97
CA ASP A 85 -7.29 1.11 8.73
C ASP A 85 -6.93 2.31 7.85
N PHE A 86 -5.94 2.16 6.97
CA PHE A 86 -5.59 3.17 5.99
C PHE A 86 -6.76 3.49 5.05
N VAL A 87 -7.40 2.46 4.45
CA VAL A 87 -8.57 2.65 3.56
C VAL A 87 -9.69 3.35 4.31
N ARG A 88 -10.01 2.91 5.53
CA ARG A 88 -11.05 3.51 6.36
C ARG A 88 -10.74 4.96 6.70
N THR A 89 -9.50 5.26 7.06
CA THR A 89 -9.08 6.63 7.40
C THR A 89 -9.14 7.55 6.19
N LEU A 90 -8.72 7.07 5.02
CA LEU A 90 -8.68 7.87 3.80
C LEU A 90 -10.07 8.12 3.19
N THR A 91 -10.94 7.10 3.24
CA THR A 91 -12.19 7.10 2.45
C THR A 91 -13.47 7.14 3.31
N GLY A 92 -13.36 6.87 4.61
CA GLY A 92 -14.51 6.62 5.48
C GLY A 92 -15.13 5.22 5.32
N ILE A 93 -14.69 4.41 4.35
CA ILE A 93 -15.24 3.09 4.08
C ILE A 93 -14.59 2.04 4.98
N ASP A 94 -15.39 1.36 5.80
CA ASP A 94 -14.95 0.18 6.53
C ASP A 94 -14.97 -1.06 5.62
N LEU A 95 -13.93 -1.20 4.80
CA LEU A 95 -13.80 -2.30 3.84
C LEU A 95 -13.79 -3.67 4.54
N GLN A 96 -13.24 -3.75 5.75
CA GLN A 96 -13.18 -5.00 6.49
C GLN A 96 -14.58 -5.45 6.92
N ALA A 97 -15.36 -4.53 7.52
CA ALA A 97 -16.73 -4.81 7.92
C ALA A 97 -17.60 -5.18 6.71
N PHE A 98 -17.46 -4.45 5.60
CA PHE A 98 -18.15 -4.75 4.35
C PHE A 98 -17.89 -6.18 3.86
N LEU A 99 -16.61 -6.58 3.75
CA LEU A 99 -16.25 -7.93 3.29
C LEU A 99 -16.72 -9.03 4.24
N GLN A 100 -16.79 -8.75 5.54
CA GLN A 100 -17.30 -9.69 6.53
C GLN A 100 -18.82 -9.86 6.43
N GLN A 101 -19.57 -8.77 6.25
CA GLN A 101 -21.02 -8.78 6.08
C GLN A 101 -21.42 -9.53 4.80
N GLU A 102 -20.71 -9.27 3.69
CA GLU A 102 -21.00 -9.85 2.39
C GLU A 102 -20.39 -11.25 2.19
N ARG A 103 -19.83 -11.85 3.24
CA ARG A 103 -19.12 -13.13 3.12
C ARG A 103 -19.99 -14.24 2.53
N SER A 104 -21.27 -14.32 2.93
CA SER A 104 -22.22 -15.30 2.41
C SER A 104 -22.53 -15.11 0.92
N THR A 105 -22.47 -13.87 0.43
CA THR A 105 -22.62 -13.53 -1.00
C THR A 105 -21.33 -13.78 -1.78
N ILE A 106 -20.20 -13.36 -1.23
CA ILE A 106 -18.87 -13.42 -1.88
C ILE A 106 -18.38 -14.86 -2.00
N GLN A 107 -18.57 -15.68 -0.97
CA GLN A 107 -17.99 -17.02 -0.92
C GLN A 107 -18.47 -17.94 -2.06
N PRO A 108 -19.78 -18.03 -2.38
CA PRO A 108 -20.24 -18.79 -3.55
C PRO A 108 -19.70 -18.25 -4.88
N ILE A 109 -19.56 -16.92 -5.02
CA ILE A 109 -18.98 -16.29 -6.22
C ILE A 109 -17.52 -16.70 -6.37
N MET A 110 -16.74 -16.65 -5.29
CA MET A 110 -15.34 -17.07 -5.27
C MET A 110 -15.20 -18.55 -5.60
N GLN A 111 -16.06 -19.42 -5.06
CA GLN A 111 -16.04 -20.85 -5.38
C GLN A 111 -16.27 -21.09 -6.89
N ARG A 112 -17.18 -20.34 -7.51
CA ARG A 112 -17.43 -20.41 -8.96
C ARG A 112 -16.28 -19.86 -9.79
N ILE A 113 -15.60 -18.81 -9.35
CA ILE A 113 -14.47 -18.22 -10.09
C ILE A 113 -13.26 -19.16 -10.11
N PHE A 114 -13.02 -19.86 -9.01
CA PHE A 114 -11.84 -20.72 -8.85
C PHE A 114 -12.13 -22.21 -9.10
N ASP A 115 -13.31 -22.54 -9.65
CA ASP A 115 -13.76 -23.91 -9.90
C ASP A 115 -13.59 -24.82 -8.66
N LEU A 116 -13.87 -24.28 -7.46
CA LEU A 116 -13.76 -25.00 -6.19
C LEU A 116 -15.02 -25.84 -5.87
N ILE A 117 -15.67 -26.39 -6.91
CA ILE A 117 -16.89 -27.19 -6.83
C ILE A 117 -16.54 -28.66 -7.01
#